data_AF-A0A1Y1Z0F7-F1
#
_entry.id   AF-A0A1Y1Z0F7-F1
#
_cell.length_a   1.000
_cell.length_b   1.000
_cell.length_c   1.000
_cell.angle_alpha   90.00
_cell.angle_beta   90.00
_cell.angle_gamma   90.00
#
_symmetry.space_group_name_H-M   'P 1'
#
loop_
_entity.id
_entity.type
_entity.pdbx_description
1 polymer ?
#
loop_
_entity_poly.entity_id
_entity_poly.type
_entity_poly.pdbx_seq_one_letter_code
_entity_poly.pdbx_strand_id
1 'polypeptide(L)'
;RVIIFSGFNLMLDIVAYHLREQSIEHLKITGSTPVRIRKSSIDTFALPVPEGEIRVLLINIKCGAFGLNLQMASAVIIADNWWNPYVEIQAKARVWRVNQPNNVSSYQLVMQDSIE
;
A
#
# COMPACT_ATOMS: atom_id res chain seq x y z
N ARG A 1 -7.29 7.17 3.80
CA ARG A 1 -6.83 6.20 2.76
C ARG A 1 -5.49 5.62 3.20
N VAL A 2 -5.33 4.30 3.17
CA VAL A 2 -4.13 3.61 3.68
C VAL A 2 -3.51 2.75 2.58
N ILE A 3 -2.18 2.72 2.49
CA ILE A 3 -1.45 1.80 1.61
C ILE A 3 -0.67 0.81 2.48
N ILE A 4 -0.80 -0.47 2.16
CA ILE A 4 -0.03 -1.55 2.79
C ILE A 4 0.89 -2.16 1.74
N PHE A 5 2.19 -2.12 2.01
CA PHE A 5 3.23 -2.74 1.18
C PHE A 5 3.65 -4.07 1.78
N SER A 6 3.90 -5.05 0.91
CA SER A 6 4.49 -6.34 1.27
C SER A 6 5.36 -6.89 0.13
N GLY A 7 6.44 -7.59 0.46
CA GLY A 7 7.21 -8.38 -0.50
C GLY A 7 6.50 -9.65 -0.94
N PHE A 8 5.60 -10.18 -0.10
CA PHE A 8 4.96 -11.48 -0.27
C PHE A 8 3.49 -11.35 -0.69
N ASN A 9 3.13 -11.92 -1.85
CA ASN A 9 1.72 -11.91 -2.29
C ASN A 9 0.79 -12.64 -1.31
N LEU A 10 1.27 -13.69 -0.66
CA LEU A 10 0.52 -14.43 0.35
C LEU A 10 0.14 -13.53 1.55
N MET A 11 1.04 -12.66 2.00
CA MET A 11 0.75 -11.72 3.08
C MET A 11 -0.34 -10.73 2.65
N LEU A 12 -0.30 -10.23 1.41
CA LEU A 12 -1.39 -9.41 0.87
C LEU A 12 -2.72 -10.17 0.81
N ASP A 13 -2.71 -11.47 0.51
CA ASP A 13 -3.91 -12.30 0.48
C ASP A 13 -4.52 -12.50 1.87
N ILE A 14 -3.68 -12.72 2.89
CA ILE A 14 -4.07 -12.81 4.31
C ILE A 14 -4.68 -11.49 4.78
N VAL A 15 -4.01 -10.36 4.52
CA VAL A 15 -4.53 -9.03 4.87
C VAL A 15 -5.85 -8.77 4.15
N ALA A 16 -5.94 -9.10 2.85
CA ALA A 16 -7.18 -8.95 2.08
C ALA A 16 -8.33 -9.79 2.66
N TYR A 17 -8.05 -11.00 3.16
CA TYR A 17 -9.04 -11.83 3.85
C TYR A 17 -9.60 -11.11 5.08
N HIS A 18 -8.74 -10.62 5.98
CA HIS A 18 -9.19 -9.93 7.18
C HIS A 18 -9.90 -8.60 6.88
N LEU A 19 -9.47 -7.87 5.86
CA LEU A 19 -10.18 -6.65 5.42
C LEU A 19 -11.61 -6.97 4.93
N ARG A 20 -11.81 -8.10 4.22
CA ARG A 20 -13.17 -8.54 3.83
C ARG A 20 -14.04 -8.88 5.03
N GLU A 21 -13.49 -9.58 6.04
CA GLU A 21 -14.26 -9.92 7.24
C GLU A 21 -14.71 -8.68 8.01
N GLN A 22 -13.91 -7.61 7.98
CA GLN A 22 -14.23 -6.34 8.62
C GLN A 22 -15.03 -5.39 7.71
N SER A 23 -15.47 -5.84 6.53
CA SER A 23 -16.17 -5.01 5.53
C SER A 23 -15.40 -3.74 5.11
N ILE A 24 -14.06 -3.81 5.12
CA ILE A 24 -13.19 -2.70 4.69
C ILE A 24 -12.93 -2.81 3.19
N GLU A 25 -13.28 -1.76 2.46
CA GLU A 25 -13.04 -1.67 1.03
C GLU A 25 -11.52 -1.68 0.74
N HIS A 26 -11.10 -2.57 -0.13
CA HIS A 26 -9.69 -2.66 -0.51
C HIS A 26 -9.48 -3.03 -1.97
N LEU A 27 -8.33 -2.59 -2.48
CA LEU A 27 -7.84 -2.89 -3.83
C LEU A 27 -6.50 -3.61 -3.70
N LYS A 28 -6.17 -4.48 -4.65
CA LYS A 28 -4.91 -5.24 -4.63
C LYS A 28 -4.17 -5.14 -5.96
N ILE A 29 -2.91 -4.72 -5.91
CA ILE A 29 -2.01 -4.63 -7.06
C ILE A 29 -0.78 -5.50 -6.82
N THR A 30 -0.55 -6.45 -7.72
CA THR A 30 0.59 -7.38 -7.69
C THR A 30 1.35 -7.35 -9.02
N GLY A 31 2.44 -8.12 -9.12
CA GLY A 31 3.22 -8.25 -10.36
C GLY A 31 2.38 -8.76 -11.54
N SER A 32 1.41 -9.63 -11.25
CA SER A 32 0.51 -10.21 -12.25
C SER A 32 -0.64 -9.28 -12.66
N THR A 33 -0.86 -8.16 -11.94
CA THR A 33 -1.92 -7.21 -12.30
C THR A 33 -1.56 -6.51 -13.62
N PRO A 34 -2.38 -6.60 -14.68
CA PRO A 34 -2.12 -5.92 -15.95
C PRO A 34 -2.05 -4.41 -15.80
N VAL A 35 -1.20 -3.74 -16.59
CA VAL A 35 -0.97 -2.28 -16.50
C VAL A 35 -2.26 -1.47 -16.57
N ARG A 36 -3.19 -1.82 -17.47
CA ARG A 36 -4.50 -1.16 -17.58
C ARG A 36 -5.30 -1.22 -16.28
N ILE A 37 -5.28 -2.37 -15.61
CA ILE A 37 -5.98 -2.59 -14.35
C ILE A 37 -5.30 -1.82 -13.22
N ARG A 38 -3.96 -1.76 -13.18
CA ARG A 38 -3.22 -0.98 -12.18
C ARG A 38 -3.64 0.49 -12.17
N LYS A 39 -3.74 1.10 -13.35
CA LYS A 39 -4.18 2.49 -13.49
C LYS A 39 -5.61 2.68 -12.98
N SER A 40 -6.52 1.82 -13.42
CA SER A 40 -7.92 1.85 -12.95
C SER A 40 -8.03 1.69 -11.44
N SER A 41 -7.25 0.80 -10.82
CA SER A 41 -7.24 0.63 -9.36
C SER A 41 -6.72 1.86 -8.63
N ILE A 42 -5.70 2.54 -9.17
CA ILE A 42 -5.21 3.81 -8.59
C ILE A 42 -6.26 4.90 -8.71
N ASP A 43 -6.92 5.00 -9.87
CA ASP A 43 -7.98 5.98 -10.09
C ASP A 43 -9.15 5.73 -9.12
N THR A 44 -9.57 4.48 -8.95
CA THR A 44 -10.58 4.10 -7.93
C THR A 44 -10.10 4.42 -6.52
N PHE A 45 -8.83 4.15 -6.19
CA PHE A 45 -8.28 4.48 -4.87
C PHE A 45 -8.30 5.99 -4.60
N ALA A 46 -8.09 6.82 -5.64
CA ALA A 46 -8.10 8.27 -5.55
C ALA A 46 -9.49 8.88 -5.36
N LEU A 47 -10.57 8.15 -5.69
CA LEU A 47 -11.94 8.64 -5.51
C LEU A 47 -12.21 9.03 -4.04
N PRO A 48 -13.11 10.00 -3.79
CA PRO A 48 -13.57 10.33 -2.45
C PRO A 48 -14.05 9.08 -1.69
N VAL A 49 -13.78 9.06 -0.40
CA VAL A 49 -14.25 8.03 0.53
C VAL A 49 -15.23 8.73 1.49
N PRO A 50 -16.41 8.14 1.79
CA PRO A 50 -17.34 8.70 2.75
C PRO A 50 -16.68 8.98 4.11
N GLU A 51 -17.23 9.95 4.85
CA GLU A 51 -16.74 10.27 6.18
C GLU A 51 -16.89 9.06 7.12
N GLY A 52 -15.82 8.74 7.86
CA GLY A 52 -15.77 7.56 8.74
C GLY A 52 -15.38 6.26 8.04
N GLU A 53 -15.28 6.23 6.71
CA GLU A 53 -14.85 5.03 5.97
C GLU A 53 -13.35 5.04 5.62
N ILE A 54 -12.80 3.84 5.43
CA ILE A 54 -11.40 3.65 5.07
C ILE A 54 -11.33 2.77 3.82
N ARG A 55 -10.58 3.26 2.82
CA ARG A 55 -10.14 2.46 1.67
C ARG A 55 -8.67 2.10 1.82
N VAL A 56 -8.37 0.82 1.62
CA VAL A 56 -7.02 0.26 1.70
C VAL A 56 -6.51 -0.14 0.31
N LEU A 57 -5.26 0.18 0.00
CA LEU A 57 -4.58 -0.33 -1.19
C LEU A 57 -3.46 -1.28 -0.77
N LEU A 58 -3.58 -2.53 -1.19
CA LEU A 58 -2.60 -3.59 -1.00
C LEU A 58 -1.67 -3.63 -2.21
N ILE A 59 -0.38 -3.39 -2.01
CA ILE A 59 0.61 -3.37 -3.09
C ILE A 59 1.77 -4.31 -2.77
N ASN A 60 2.17 -5.10 -3.77
CA ASN A 60 3.48 -5.73 -3.70
C ASN A 60 4.58 -4.67 -3.81
N ILE A 61 5.53 -4.64 -2.88
CA ILE A 61 6.54 -3.58 -2.75
C ILE A 61 7.37 -3.39 -4.03
N LYS A 62 7.66 -4.49 -4.75
CA LYS A 62 8.33 -4.42 -6.06
C LYS A 62 7.50 -3.67 -7.09
N CYS A 63 6.17 -3.83 -7.08
CA CYS A 63 5.27 -3.16 -8.01
C CYS A 63 5.08 -1.68 -7.68
N GLY A 64 5.12 -1.33 -6.40
CA GLY A 64 5.05 0.06 -5.93
C GLY A 64 6.22 0.93 -6.40
N ALA A 65 7.40 0.33 -6.59
CA ALA A 65 8.60 1.02 -7.06
C ALA A 65 8.49 1.54 -8.51
N PHE A 66 7.74 0.86 -9.38
CA PHE A 66 7.72 1.08 -10.84
C PHE A 66 6.65 2.07 -11.34
N GLY A 67 6.67 3.30 -10.83
CA GLY A 67 6.03 4.45 -11.51
C GLY A 67 4.56 4.71 -11.19
N LEU A 68 4.01 4.14 -10.11
CA LEU A 68 2.67 4.50 -9.63
C LEU A 68 2.71 5.86 -8.92
N ASN A 69 1.70 6.71 -9.14
CA ASN A 69 1.49 7.93 -8.37
C ASN A 69 0.54 7.64 -7.21
N LEU A 70 0.99 7.80 -5.96
CA LEU A 70 0.27 7.40 -4.75
C LEU A 70 0.05 8.56 -3.76
N GLN A 71 0.09 9.81 -4.24
CA GLN A 71 -0.01 11.06 -3.46
C GLN A 71 -1.37 11.31 -2.76
N MET A 72 -2.29 10.34 -2.76
CA MET A 72 -3.61 10.45 -2.13
C MET A 72 -3.73 9.72 -0.78
N ALA A 73 -2.71 8.94 -0.38
CA ALA A 73 -2.72 8.23 0.89
C ALA A 73 -2.26 9.11 2.05
N SER A 74 -2.85 8.85 3.23
CA SER A 74 -2.53 9.53 4.49
C SER A 74 -1.69 8.66 5.42
N ALA A 75 -1.65 7.35 5.18
CA ALA A 75 -0.81 6.43 5.94
C ALA A 75 -0.22 5.34 5.03
N VAL A 76 0.99 4.93 5.36
CA VAL A 76 1.73 3.84 4.74
C VAL A 76 2.10 2.83 5.82
N ILE A 77 1.83 1.55 5.56
CA ILE A 77 2.24 0.44 6.42
C ILE A 77 3.14 -0.47 5.60
N ILE A 78 4.32 -0.77 6.13
CA ILE A 78 5.21 -1.80 5.62
C ILE A 78 4.97 -3.06 6.46
N ALA A 79 4.36 -4.08 5.84
CA ALA A 79 3.92 -5.28 6.55
C ALA A 79 5.08 -6.26 6.84
N ASP A 80 6.09 -6.26 5.97
CA ASP A 80 7.27 -7.11 6.06
C ASP A 80 8.48 -6.38 5.43
N ASN A 81 9.64 -6.58 6.04
CA ASN A 81 10.87 -5.93 5.61
C ASN A 81 11.40 -6.56 4.32
N TRP A 82 11.76 -5.72 3.36
CA TRP A 82 12.44 -6.17 2.15
C TRP A 82 13.96 -6.08 2.33
N TRP A 83 14.69 -7.11 1.91
CA TRP A 83 16.15 -7.18 2.07
C TRP A 83 16.92 -5.99 1.46
N ASN A 84 16.33 -5.31 0.48
CA ASN A 84 16.89 -4.11 -0.13
C ASN A 84 16.14 -2.86 0.36
N PRO A 85 16.75 -2.03 1.25
CA PRO A 85 16.10 -0.86 1.83
C PRO A 85 15.76 0.21 0.79
N TYR A 86 16.50 0.28 -0.33
CA TYR A 86 16.23 1.26 -1.39
C TYR A 86 14.85 1.05 -2.04
N VAL A 87 14.37 -0.20 -2.10
CA VAL A 87 13.04 -0.50 -2.67
C VAL A 87 11.94 0.10 -1.80
N GLU A 88 12.09 0.01 -0.47
CA GLU A 88 11.14 0.58 0.48
C GLU A 88 11.16 2.11 0.46
N ILE A 89 12.35 2.72 0.47
CA ILE A 89 12.52 4.18 0.36
C ILE A 89 11.85 4.67 -0.93
N GLN A 90 12.07 3.97 -2.05
CA GLN A 90 11.44 4.31 -3.33
C GLN A 90 9.92 4.18 -3.28
N ALA A 91 9.39 3.14 -2.63
CA ALA A 91 7.95 2.95 -2.45
C ALA A 91 7.34 4.07 -1.60
N LYS A 92 7.95 4.42 -0.46
CA LYS A 92 7.52 5.54 0.41
C LYS A 92 7.55 6.88 -0.34
N ALA A 93 8.57 7.12 -1.17
CA ALA A 93 8.69 8.31 -2.01
C ALA A 93 7.62 8.41 -3.13
N ARG A 94 6.86 7.35 -3.40
CA ARG A 94 5.67 7.43 -4.28
C ARG A 94 4.44 7.98 -3.56
N VAL A 95 4.41 7.80 -2.25
CA VAL A 95 3.30 8.26 -1.41
C VAL A 95 3.56 9.69 -0.98
N TRP A 96 4.70 9.95 -0.34
CA TRP A 96 5.08 11.27 0.12
C TRP A 96 5.89 12.03 -0.95
N ARG A 97 5.44 13.24 -1.30
CA ARG A 97 6.19 14.21 -2.11
C ARG A 97 6.06 15.62 -1.53
N VAL A 98 7.05 16.47 -1.82
CA VAL A 98 7.24 17.84 -1.27
C VAL A 98 5.98 18.74 -1.33
N ASN A 99 5.05 18.53 -2.26
CA ASN A 99 3.85 19.36 -2.43
C ASN A 99 2.53 18.64 -2.09
N GLN A 100 2.57 17.56 -1.31
CA GLN A 100 1.34 16.86 -0.93
C GLN A 100 0.66 17.59 0.24
N PRO A 101 -0.65 17.87 0.17
CA PRO A 101 -1.36 18.62 1.21
C PRO A 101 -1.61 17.82 2.50
N ASN A 102 -1.46 16.51 2.45
CA ASN A 102 -1.75 15.61 3.57
C ASN A 102 -0.47 15.23 4.30
N ASN A 103 -0.52 15.23 5.64
CA ASN A 103 0.49 14.56 6.43
C ASN A 103 0.43 13.05 6.15
N VAL A 104 1.58 12.46 5.81
CA VAL A 104 1.72 11.02 5.57
C VAL A 104 2.42 10.40 6.77
N SER A 105 1.72 9.50 7.46
CA SER A 105 2.32 8.68 8.52
C SER A 105 2.89 7.39 7.94
N SER A 106 4.09 6.99 8.36
CA SER A 106 4.72 5.71 7.98
C SER A 106 4.82 4.81 9.20
N TYR A 107 4.35 3.58 9.05
CA TYR A 107 4.44 2.51 10.04
C TYR A 107 5.17 1.33 9.45
N GLN A 108 5.98 0.67 10.27
CA GLN A 108 6.70 -0.54 9.91
C GLN A 108 6.38 -1.59 10.97
N LEU A 109 5.86 -2.72 10.54
CA LEU A 109 5.57 -3.84 11.42
C LEU A 109 6.86 -4.64 11.60
N VAL A 110 7.18 -4.97 12.86
CA VAL A 110 8.34 -5.78 13.22
C VAL A 110 7.88 -6.75 14.30
N MET A 111 8.20 -8.03 14.12
CA MET A 111 7.88 -9.06 15.10
C MET A 111 8.98 -9.16 16.17
N GLN A 112 8.60 -9.03 17.44
CA GLN A 112 9.50 -9.24 18.57
C GLN A 112 10.00 -10.70 18.60
N ASP A 113 11.26 -10.89 18.98
CA ASP A 113 11.93 -12.20 19.07
C ASP A 113 11.92 -12.98 17.74
N SER A 114 12.03 -12.26 16.62
CA SER A 114 12.18 -12.82 15.29
C SER A 114 13.53 -12.44 14.66
N ILE A 115 13.81 -12.94 13.45
CA ILE A 115 15.03 -12.63 12.69
C ILE A 115 14.95 -11.22 12.04
N GLU A 116 13.75 -10.64 11.96
CA GLU A 116 13.50 -9.35 11.29
C GLU A 116 14.27 -8.16 11.87
#